data_AF-A0A432KC33-F1
#
_entry.id   AF-A0A432KC33-F1
#
_cell.length_a   1.000
_cell.length_b   1.000
_cell.length_c   1.000
_cell.angle_alpha   90.00
_cell.angle_beta   90.00
_cell.angle_gamma   90.00
#
_symmetry.space_group_name_H-M   'P 1'
#
loop_
_entity.id
_entity.type
_entity.pdbx_description
1 polymer ?
#
loop_
_entity_poly.entity_id
_entity_poly.type
_entity_poly.pdbx_seq_one_letter_code
_entity_poly.pdbx_strand_id
1 'polypeptide(L)'
;MTKNKLNKIPELGLIVNTYLLAIIAFFIFRLLLFFTEMDRIDDTVSFVNILKAFGMGIRFDIVITGYIMFFPSLFLLIQYIVNKRFELLHRIAFYWILVLFSIAFIISAADIPYFNQFFSRFSIGAFEWISNFDFVVKMIVEEPKYIIAVVPFAVVYYLFYRMLKVIFKKYNQSVSNQPKSTIFFGFRILITLLLLVFIFIGVRGRVQKKSPIRIGTAYFCEDPFLNQLGLNPVFTFMRSYLDSLDPDNESISLMDNEDAVKNVRKYYHITNTEYASPIARKIIPDSISANKPNVIVV
;
A
#
# COMPACT_ATOMS: atom_id res chain seq x y z
N MET A 1 24.55 4.80 28.03
CA MET A 1 24.96 3.39 28.29
C MET A 1 24.24 2.32 27.45
N THR A 2 23.25 2.65 26.62
CA THR A 2 22.46 1.68 25.81
C THR A 2 23.02 1.35 24.43
N LYS A 3 23.90 2.20 23.86
CA LYS A 3 24.51 1.98 22.53
C LYS A 3 25.42 0.73 22.43
N ASN A 4 25.93 0.20 23.55
CA ASN A 4 26.89 -0.93 23.55
C ASN A 4 26.28 -2.34 23.63
N LYS A 5 24.97 -2.49 23.92
CA LYS A 5 24.35 -3.83 24.00
C LYS A 5 23.75 -4.30 22.67
N LEU A 6 23.21 -3.39 21.84
CA LEU A 6 22.71 -3.75 20.50
C LEU A 6 23.83 -4.19 19.54
N ASN A 7 25.05 -3.66 19.71
CA ASN A 7 26.22 -4.10 18.94
C ASN A 7 26.62 -5.57 19.17
N LYS A 8 26.03 -6.25 20.18
CA LYS A 8 26.28 -7.67 20.45
C LYS A 8 25.41 -8.62 19.62
N ILE A 9 24.39 -8.13 18.91
CA ILE A 9 23.46 -8.96 18.12
C ILE A 9 23.32 -8.33 16.72
N PRO A 10 24.21 -8.68 15.77
CA PRO A 10 24.21 -8.07 14.46
C PRO A 10 22.91 -8.30 13.68
N GLU A 11 22.22 -9.43 13.90
CA GLU A 11 20.92 -9.75 13.28
C GLU A 11 19.83 -8.74 13.68
N LEU A 12 19.82 -8.33 14.94
CA LEU A 12 18.87 -7.33 15.43
C LEU A 12 19.11 -5.99 14.73
N GLY A 13 20.38 -5.59 14.61
CA GLY A 13 20.76 -4.39 13.88
C GLY A 13 20.34 -4.43 12.41
N LEU A 14 20.50 -5.58 11.75
CA LEU A 14 20.07 -5.79 10.37
C LEU A 14 18.54 -5.63 10.23
N ILE A 15 17.76 -6.32 11.06
CA ILE A 15 16.30 -6.29 11.01
C ILE A 15 15.78 -4.88 11.31
N VAL A 16 16.18 -4.28 12.43
CA VAL A 16 15.68 -2.97 12.88
C VAL A 16 16.03 -1.87 11.87
N ASN A 17 17.27 -1.82 11.39
CA ASN A 17 17.67 -0.78 10.42
C ASN A 17 16.93 -0.95 9.09
N THR A 18 16.67 -2.19 8.65
CA THR A 18 15.88 -2.44 7.43
C THR A 18 14.42 -2.02 7.62
N TYR A 19 13.81 -2.32 8.78
CA TYR A 19 12.47 -1.84 9.13
C TYR A 19 12.37 -0.32 9.09
N LEU A 20 13.31 0.37 9.74
CA LEU A 20 13.33 1.84 9.77
C LEU A 20 13.53 2.42 8.37
N LEU A 21 14.42 1.84 7.57
CA LEU A 21 14.65 2.27 6.19
C LEU A 21 13.38 2.15 5.33
N ALA A 22 12.64 1.04 5.46
CA ALA A 22 11.38 0.84 4.76
C ALA A 22 10.29 1.83 5.19
N ILE A 23 10.14 2.06 6.50
CA ILE A 23 9.17 3.03 7.03
C ILE A 23 9.48 4.45 6.53
N ILE A 24 10.76 4.85 6.50
CA ILE A 24 11.17 6.14 5.97
C ILE A 24 10.82 6.26 4.48
N ALA A 25 11.05 5.20 3.69
CA ALA A 25 10.69 5.20 2.28
C ALA A 25 9.17 5.36 2.06
N PHE A 26 8.33 4.62 2.79
CA PHE A 26 6.87 4.82 2.74
C PHE A 26 6.45 6.21 3.20
N PHE A 27 7.09 6.74 4.24
CA PHE A 27 6.81 8.08 4.75
C PHE A 27 7.12 9.16 3.70
N ILE A 28 8.17 8.99 2.90
CA ILE A 28 8.47 9.91 1.78
C ILE A 28 7.33 9.89 0.75
N PHE A 29 6.84 8.72 0.32
CA PHE A 29 5.69 8.65 -0.59
C PHE A 29 4.43 9.29 0.00
N ARG A 30 4.19 9.12 1.31
CA ARG A 30 3.09 9.78 2.00
C ARG A 30 3.25 11.31 2.03
N LEU A 31 4.47 11.80 2.28
CA LEU A 31 4.74 13.24 2.23
C LEU A 31 4.50 13.79 0.83
N LEU A 32 4.93 13.08 -0.20
CA LEU A 32 4.68 13.48 -1.58
C LEU A 32 3.17 13.60 -1.85
N LEU A 33 2.39 12.57 -1.49
CA LEU A 33 0.93 12.63 -1.60
C LEU A 33 0.31 13.79 -0.80
N PHE A 34 0.80 14.00 0.43
CA PHE A 34 0.33 15.09 1.27
C PHE A 34 0.54 16.44 0.59
N PHE A 35 1.74 16.71 0.08
CA PHE A 35 2.04 17.98 -0.58
C PHE A 35 1.33 18.15 -1.92
N THR A 36 1.03 17.08 -2.65
CA THR A 36 0.29 17.17 -3.92
C THR A 36 -1.20 17.44 -3.73
N GLU A 37 -1.77 17.08 -2.58
CA GLU A 37 -3.22 17.16 -2.33
C GLU A 37 -3.57 18.01 -1.10
N MET A 38 -2.62 18.75 -0.54
CA MET A 38 -2.82 19.54 0.68
C MET A 38 -3.91 20.60 0.52
N ASP A 39 -4.08 21.12 -0.70
CA ASP A 39 -5.11 22.11 -1.06
C ASP A 39 -6.55 21.59 -0.87
N ARG A 40 -6.73 20.28 -0.66
CA ARG A 40 -8.03 19.67 -0.36
C ARG A 40 -8.41 19.70 1.12
N ILE A 41 -7.46 20.05 1.99
CA ILE A 41 -7.72 20.15 3.42
C ILE A 41 -8.47 21.46 3.67
N ASP A 42 -9.64 21.36 4.30
CA ASP A 42 -10.38 22.55 4.72
C ASP A 42 -9.62 23.30 5.82
N ASP A 43 -9.65 24.64 5.79
CA ASP A 43 -9.00 25.52 6.75
C ASP A 43 -9.51 25.29 8.20
N THR A 44 -10.68 24.68 8.34
CA THR A 44 -11.27 24.32 9.64
C THR A 44 -10.60 23.12 10.31
N VAL A 45 -9.78 22.35 9.57
CA VAL A 45 -9.18 21.12 10.06
C VAL A 45 -8.03 21.39 11.03
N SER A 46 -8.14 20.83 12.24
CA SER A 46 -7.09 20.93 13.25
C SER A 46 -5.79 20.24 12.80
N PHE A 47 -4.65 20.90 13.04
CA PHE A 47 -3.31 20.33 12.86
C PHE A 47 -3.12 18.98 13.59
N VAL A 48 -3.82 18.78 14.71
CA VAL A 48 -3.81 17.50 15.45
C VAL A 48 -4.36 16.35 14.59
N ASN A 49 -5.35 16.61 13.75
CA ASN A 49 -5.90 15.60 12.83
C ASN A 49 -4.90 15.25 11.73
N ILE A 50 -4.16 16.23 11.20
CA ILE A 50 -3.08 15.98 10.24
C ILE A 50 -2.04 15.05 10.86
N LEU A 51 -1.56 15.35 12.07
CA LEU A 51 -0.60 14.50 12.78
C LEU A 51 -1.15 13.09 13.06
N LYS A 52 -2.44 12.98 13.40
CA LYS A 52 -3.10 11.68 13.56
C LYS A 52 -3.15 10.89 12.26
N ALA A 53 -3.40 11.52 11.11
CA ALA A 53 -3.38 10.88 9.79
C ALA A 53 -1.99 10.30 9.49
N PHE A 54 -0.92 11.07 9.69
CA PHE A 54 0.45 10.56 9.54
C PHE A 54 0.77 9.43 10.52
N GLY A 55 0.38 9.57 11.78
CA GLY A 55 0.55 8.54 12.79
C GLY A 55 -0.19 7.25 12.45
N MET A 56 -1.39 7.36 11.86
CA MET A 56 -2.15 6.23 11.36
C MET A 56 -1.48 5.58 10.15
N GLY A 57 -0.99 6.40 9.23
CA GLY A 57 -0.19 5.99 8.09
C GLY A 57 1.02 5.14 8.49
N ILE A 58 1.80 5.59 9.46
CA ILE A 58 2.96 4.83 9.97
C ILE A 58 2.53 3.45 10.50
N ARG A 59 1.34 3.32 11.10
CA ARG A 59 0.84 2.01 11.55
C ARG A 59 0.59 1.08 10.38
N PHE A 60 -0.01 1.55 9.29
CA PHE A 60 -0.19 0.74 8.08
C PHE A 60 1.16 0.41 7.42
N ASP A 61 2.13 1.31 7.44
CA ASP A 61 3.49 1.05 6.93
C ASP A 61 4.20 -0.04 7.73
N ILE A 62 4.05 -0.04 9.06
CA ILE A 62 4.58 -1.08 9.94
C ILE A 62 3.99 -2.45 9.60
N VAL A 63 2.69 -2.51 9.28
CA VAL A 63 1.99 -3.75 8.91
C VAL A 63 2.55 -4.31 7.61
N ILE A 64 2.66 -3.50 6.56
CA ILE A 64 3.22 -3.92 5.26
C ILE A 64 4.70 -4.30 5.38
N THR A 65 5.49 -3.49 6.08
CA THR A 65 6.89 -3.80 6.39
C THR A 65 6.97 -5.13 7.14
N GLY A 66 6.04 -5.37 8.07
CA GLY A 66 5.85 -6.62 8.80
C GLY A 66 5.64 -7.84 7.89
N TYR A 67 4.70 -7.76 6.96
CA TYR A 67 4.42 -8.85 6.02
C TYR A 67 5.65 -9.18 5.16
N ILE A 68 6.33 -8.16 4.62
CA ILE A 68 7.51 -8.35 3.76
C ILE A 68 8.69 -8.91 4.56
N MET A 69 8.93 -8.39 5.76
CA MET A 69 10.10 -8.73 6.60
C MET A 69 9.94 -10.02 7.40
N PHE A 70 8.76 -10.63 7.45
CA PHE A 70 8.51 -11.83 8.25
C PHE A 70 9.48 -12.98 7.90
N PHE A 71 9.53 -13.40 6.63
CA PHE A 71 10.40 -14.50 6.20
C PHE A 71 11.91 -14.19 6.30
N PRO A 72 12.40 -13.02 5.81
CA PRO A 72 13.79 -12.63 6.01
C PRO A 72 14.21 -12.63 7.48
N SER A 73 13.36 -12.06 8.35
CA SER A 73 13.63 -12.02 9.79
C SER A 73 13.67 -13.43 10.38
N LEU A 74 12.73 -14.29 10.01
CA LEU A 74 12.69 -15.69 10.45
C LEU A 74 13.99 -16.44 10.08
N PHE A 75 14.44 -16.34 8.83
CA PHE A 75 15.69 -17.00 8.39
C PHE A 75 16.94 -16.46 9.08
N LEU A 76 17.00 -15.16 9.34
CA LEU A 76 18.11 -14.54 10.08
C LEU A 76 18.11 -14.94 11.55
N LEU A 77 16.93 -15.04 12.17
CA LEU A 77 16.80 -15.45 13.57
C LEU A 77 17.09 -16.95 13.77
N ILE A 78 16.72 -17.81 12.82
CA ILE A 78 17.12 -19.23 12.84
C ILE A 78 18.65 -19.37 12.79
N GLN A 79 19.32 -18.60 11.92
CA GLN A 79 20.78 -18.56 11.85
C GLN A 79 21.42 -18.12 13.17
N TYR A 80 20.82 -17.11 13.82
CA TYR A 80 21.27 -16.64 15.13
C TYR A 80 21.17 -17.71 16.22
N ILE A 81 20.07 -18.47 16.25
CA ILE A 81 19.87 -19.59 17.18
C ILE A 81 20.90 -20.69 16.94
N VAL A 82 21.07 -21.14 15.69
CA VAL A 82 21.97 -22.24 15.31
C VAL A 82 23.45 -21.83 15.39
N ASN A 83 23.74 -20.53 15.53
CA ASN A 83 25.10 -19.98 15.52
C ASN A 83 25.89 -20.34 14.25
N LYS A 84 25.18 -20.55 13.14
CA LYS A 84 25.76 -20.95 11.85
C LYS A 84 25.21 -20.04 10.77
N ARG A 85 26.13 -19.46 9.99
CA ARG A 85 25.81 -18.62 8.85
C ARG A 85 25.57 -19.48 7.61
N PHE A 86 24.49 -19.18 6.90
CA PHE A 86 24.20 -19.74 5.58
C PHE A 86 24.19 -18.60 4.56
N GLU A 87 25.27 -18.49 3.77
CA GLU A 87 25.41 -17.42 2.75
C GLU A 87 24.24 -17.38 1.77
N LEU A 88 23.67 -18.55 1.45
CA LEU A 88 22.50 -18.66 0.58
C LEU A 88 21.27 -17.97 1.20
N LEU A 89 20.96 -18.22 2.48
CA LEU A 89 19.82 -17.60 3.15
C LEU A 89 20.01 -16.08 3.29
N HIS A 90 21.25 -15.63 3.52
CA HIS A 90 21.57 -14.21 3.56
C HIS A 90 21.35 -13.53 2.20
N ARG A 91 21.77 -14.18 1.11
CA ARG A 91 21.53 -13.70 -0.26
C ARG A 91 20.04 -13.69 -0.61
N ILE A 92 19.32 -14.76 -0.27
CA ILE A 92 17.86 -14.85 -0.44
C ILE A 92 17.17 -13.71 0.31
N ALA A 93 17.52 -13.47 1.59
CA ALA A 93 16.96 -12.38 2.37
C ALA A 93 17.19 -11.01 1.72
N PHE A 94 18.39 -10.74 1.21
CA PHE A 94 18.69 -9.48 0.52
C PHE A 94 17.81 -9.27 -0.71
N TYR A 95 17.74 -10.26 -1.61
CA TYR A 95 16.95 -10.14 -2.83
C TYR A 95 15.45 -10.16 -2.56
N TRP A 96 14.99 -10.92 -1.57
CA TRP A 96 13.60 -10.90 -1.11
C TRP A 96 13.18 -9.50 -0.68
N ILE A 97 13.97 -8.89 0.22
CA ILE A 97 13.71 -7.52 0.70
C ILE A 97 13.74 -6.55 -0.46
N LEU A 98 14.78 -6.61 -1.30
CA LEU A 98 14.93 -5.70 -2.42
C LEU A 98 13.74 -5.79 -3.38
N VAL A 99 13.37 -6.98 -3.85
CA VAL A 99 12.31 -7.19 -4.83
C VAL A 99 10.94 -6.81 -4.27
N LEU A 100 10.57 -7.30 -3.08
CA LEU A 100 9.24 -7.02 -2.54
C LEU A 100 9.05 -5.56 -2.14
N PHE A 101 10.06 -4.90 -1.58
CA PHE A 101 9.96 -3.45 -1.34
C PHE A 101 9.98 -2.65 -2.64
N SER A 102 10.67 -3.10 -3.68
CA SER A 102 10.60 -2.46 -5.00
C SER A 102 9.16 -2.46 -5.52
N ILE A 103 8.48 -3.60 -5.46
CA ILE A 103 7.07 -3.72 -5.88
C ILE A 103 6.19 -2.82 -5.00
N ALA A 104 6.38 -2.83 -3.68
CA ALA A 104 5.65 -1.98 -2.75
C ALA A 104 5.83 -0.48 -3.06
N PHE A 105 7.04 -0.05 -3.43
CA PHE A 105 7.33 1.34 -3.78
C PHE A 105 6.78 1.73 -5.16
N ILE A 106 6.74 0.80 -6.12
CA ILE A 106 6.08 1.02 -7.41
C ILE A 106 4.58 1.31 -7.17
N ILE A 107 3.92 0.46 -6.38
CA ILE A 107 2.51 0.67 -6.01
C ILE A 107 2.33 2.02 -5.30
N SER A 108 3.22 2.34 -4.34
CA SER A 108 3.15 3.61 -3.60
C SER A 108 3.39 4.85 -4.47
N ALA A 109 4.19 4.72 -5.53
CA ALA A 109 4.43 5.79 -6.48
C ALA A 109 3.27 5.96 -7.47
N ALA A 110 2.74 4.85 -8.00
CA ALA A 110 1.59 4.83 -8.90
C ALA A 110 0.31 5.34 -8.23
N ASP A 111 0.21 5.14 -6.92
CA ASP A 111 -0.88 5.61 -6.08
C ASP A 111 -1.01 7.15 -6.03
N ILE A 112 0.07 7.92 -6.18
CA ILE A 112 0.01 9.39 -6.13
C ILE A 112 -0.82 9.97 -7.29
N PRO A 113 -0.49 9.73 -8.57
CA PRO A 113 -1.31 10.23 -9.67
C PRO A 113 -2.67 9.54 -9.74
N TYR A 114 -2.77 8.28 -9.32
CA TYR A 114 -4.07 7.60 -9.19
C TYR A 114 -4.98 8.31 -8.18
N PHE A 115 -4.45 8.71 -7.03
CA PHE A 115 -5.20 9.44 -6.02
C PHE A 115 -5.59 10.84 -6.52
N ASN A 116 -4.71 11.55 -7.24
CA ASN A 116 -5.04 12.84 -7.85
C ASN A 116 -6.27 12.74 -8.79
N GLN A 117 -6.37 11.64 -9.54
CA GLN A 117 -7.44 11.42 -10.53
C GLN A 117 -8.73 10.88 -9.90
N PHE A 118 -8.64 9.88 -9.04
CA PHE A 118 -9.80 9.11 -8.55
C PHE A 118 -10.16 9.40 -7.08
N PHE A 119 -9.36 10.20 -6.38
CA PHE A 119 -9.53 10.52 -4.95
C PHE A 119 -9.74 9.27 -4.08
N SER A 120 -9.02 8.20 -4.42
CA SER A 120 -9.06 6.91 -3.75
C SER A 120 -7.67 6.29 -3.77
N ARG A 121 -7.35 5.46 -2.77
CA ARG A 121 -6.07 4.74 -2.73
C ARG A 121 -6.05 3.67 -3.81
N PHE A 122 -4.84 3.34 -4.26
CA PHE A 122 -4.63 2.31 -5.26
C PHE A 122 -5.26 0.96 -4.85
N SER A 123 -6.03 0.37 -5.77
CA SER A 123 -6.78 -0.86 -5.58
C SER A 123 -6.78 -1.70 -6.87
N ILE A 124 -7.33 -2.92 -6.81
CA ILE A 124 -7.44 -3.77 -8.00
C ILE A 124 -8.30 -3.15 -9.11
N GLY A 125 -9.16 -2.16 -8.79
CA GLY A 125 -9.94 -1.41 -9.76
C GLY A 125 -9.09 -0.70 -10.81
N ALA A 126 -7.84 -0.37 -10.48
CA ALA A 126 -6.88 0.16 -11.45
C ALA A 126 -6.61 -0.81 -12.62
N PHE A 127 -6.84 -2.11 -12.43
CA PHE A 127 -6.63 -3.17 -13.41
C PHE A 127 -7.92 -3.64 -14.09
N GLU A 128 -9.10 -3.11 -13.77
CA GLU A 128 -10.33 -3.46 -14.51
C GLU A 128 -10.22 -3.06 -15.99
N TRP A 129 -9.46 -2.00 -16.28
CA TRP A 129 -9.17 -1.53 -17.63
C TRP A 129 -7.97 -2.21 -18.28
N ILE A 130 -7.35 -3.21 -17.61
CA ILE A 130 -6.14 -3.90 -18.11
C ILE A 130 -6.40 -4.69 -19.39
N SER A 131 -7.67 -5.03 -19.68
CA SER A 131 -8.08 -5.58 -20.97
C SER A 131 -7.67 -4.70 -22.15
N ASN A 132 -7.47 -3.40 -21.91
CA ASN A 132 -6.89 -2.43 -22.83
C ASN A 132 -5.49 -1.97 -22.36
N PHE A 133 -4.58 -2.92 -22.09
CA PHE A 133 -3.22 -2.62 -21.58
C PHE A 133 -2.47 -1.57 -22.42
N ASP A 134 -2.58 -1.61 -23.75
CA ASP A 134 -1.97 -0.62 -24.65
C ASP A 134 -2.51 0.80 -24.41
N PHE A 135 -3.80 0.93 -24.14
CA PHE A 135 -4.44 2.21 -23.81
C PHE A 135 -3.94 2.74 -22.46
N VAL A 136 -3.85 1.89 -21.44
CA VAL A 136 -3.38 2.28 -20.10
C VAL A 136 -1.92 2.73 -20.14
N VAL A 137 -1.06 2.00 -20.86
CA VAL A 137 0.36 2.37 -21.00
C VAL A 137 0.51 3.69 -21.76
N LYS A 138 -0.23 3.89 -22.85
CA LYS A 138 -0.24 5.17 -23.58
C LYS A 138 -0.70 6.32 -22.69
N MET A 139 -1.78 6.15 -21.94
CA MET A 139 -2.26 7.15 -20.98
C MET A 139 -1.18 7.53 -19.95
N ILE A 140 -0.47 6.54 -19.39
CA ILE A 140 0.61 6.80 -18.41
C ILE A 140 1.80 7.54 -19.03
N VAL A 141 2.15 7.24 -20.29
CA VAL A 141 3.29 7.87 -20.97
C VAL A 141 2.94 9.26 -21.49
N GLU A 142 1.70 9.46 -21.95
CA GLU A 142 1.24 10.74 -22.53
C GLU A 142 0.90 11.79 -21.47
N GLU A 143 0.49 11.37 -20.27
CA GLU A 143 0.11 12.28 -19.20
C GLU A 143 1.34 12.65 -18.32
N PRO A 144 1.86 13.89 -18.41
CA PRO A 144 3.12 14.29 -17.77
C PRO A 144 3.14 14.11 -16.24
N LYS A 145 1.96 14.16 -15.61
CA LYS A 145 1.80 13.93 -14.17
C LYS A 145 2.29 12.56 -13.72
N TYR A 146 2.12 11.52 -14.54
CA TYR A 146 2.61 10.18 -14.21
C TYR A 146 4.14 10.09 -14.34
N ILE A 147 4.74 10.79 -15.31
CA ILE A 147 6.20 10.86 -15.46
C ILE A 147 6.85 11.53 -14.25
N ILE A 148 6.21 12.58 -13.72
CA ILE A 148 6.66 13.26 -12.50
C ILE A 148 6.68 12.32 -11.30
N ALA A 149 5.79 11.32 -11.23
CA ALA A 149 5.78 10.31 -10.16
C ALA A 149 6.91 9.25 -10.29
N VAL A 150 7.47 9.06 -11.49
CA VAL A 150 8.59 8.11 -11.73
C VAL A 150 9.90 8.61 -11.11
N VAL A 151 10.16 9.92 -11.15
CA VAL A 151 11.36 10.53 -10.58
C VAL A 151 11.51 10.28 -9.07
N PRO A 152 10.52 10.60 -8.20
CA PRO A 152 10.63 10.34 -6.77
C PRO A 152 10.71 8.84 -6.48
N PHE A 153 10.03 8.00 -7.27
CA PHE A 153 10.21 6.55 -7.17
C PHE A 153 11.67 6.14 -7.40
N ALA A 154 12.28 6.57 -8.50
CA ALA A 154 13.66 6.23 -8.84
C ALA A 154 14.65 6.71 -7.77
N VAL A 155 14.45 7.90 -7.22
CA VAL A 155 15.26 8.46 -6.13
C VAL A 155 15.11 7.62 -4.86
N VAL A 156 13.87 7.37 -4.41
CA VAL A 156 13.61 6.58 -3.19
C VAL A 156 14.15 5.16 -3.35
N TYR A 157 13.91 4.52 -4.49
CA TYR A 157 14.43 3.19 -4.79
C TYR A 157 15.95 3.14 -4.78
N TYR A 158 16.62 4.09 -5.45
CA TYR A 158 18.09 4.16 -5.47
C TYR A 158 18.66 4.34 -4.07
N LEU A 159 18.11 5.27 -3.27
CA LEU A 159 18.52 5.49 -1.89
C LEU A 159 18.28 4.26 -1.02
N PHE A 160 17.12 3.62 -1.16
CA PHE A 160 16.78 2.38 -0.46
C PHE A 160 17.79 1.28 -0.79
N TYR A 161 18.07 1.03 -2.07
CA TYR A 161 19.04 0.04 -2.51
C TYR A 161 20.45 0.31 -1.97
N ARG A 162 20.91 1.57 -2.04
CA ARG A 162 22.24 1.97 -1.54
C ARG A 162 22.34 1.76 -0.02
N MET A 163 21.32 2.17 0.73
CA MET A 163 21.27 2.00 2.19
C MET A 163 21.14 0.54 2.60
N LEU A 164 20.32 -0.24 1.89
CA LEU A 164 20.19 -1.67 2.13
C LEU A 164 21.52 -2.40 1.93
N LYS A 165 22.27 -2.08 0.87
CA LYS A 165 23.64 -2.58 0.67
C LYS A 165 24.58 -2.22 1.81
N VAL A 166 24.51 -0.99 2.31
CA VAL A 166 25.35 -0.54 3.45
C VAL A 166 24.97 -1.31 4.73
N ILE A 167 23.69 -1.51 5.00
CA ILE A 167 23.20 -2.26 6.16
C ILE A 167 23.70 -3.72 6.10
N PHE A 168 23.54 -4.39 4.96
CA PHE A 168 24.00 -5.77 4.76
C PHE A 168 25.53 -5.88 4.82
N LYS A 169 26.27 -4.91 4.27
CA LYS A 169 27.74 -4.87 4.38
C LYS A 169 28.20 -4.72 5.84
N LYS A 170 27.57 -3.82 6.61
CA LYS A 170 27.87 -3.64 8.04
C LYS A 170 27.58 -4.91 8.83
N TYR A 171 26.45 -5.57 8.56
CA TYR A 171 26.12 -6.88 9.14
C TYR A 171 27.23 -7.90 8.86
N ASN A 172 27.64 -8.04 7.60
CA ASN A 172 28.69 -9.00 7.21
C ASN A 172 30.04 -8.71 7.88
N GLN A 173 30.42 -7.44 8.02
CA GLN A 173 31.62 -7.04 8.75
C GLN A 173 31.50 -7.36 10.25
N SER A 174 30.36 -7.06 10.88
CA SER A 174 30.13 -7.35 12.28
C SER A 174 30.14 -8.84 12.60
N VAL A 175 29.54 -9.68 11.75
CA VAL A 175 29.54 -11.14 11.94
C VAL A 175 30.93 -11.73 11.71
N SER A 176 31.68 -11.27 10.70
CA SER A 176 33.02 -11.78 10.40
C SER A 176 34.05 -11.43 11.48
N ASN A 177 33.90 -10.28 12.14
CA ASN A 177 34.84 -9.79 13.15
C ASN A 177 34.51 -10.28 14.57
N GLN A 178 33.37 -10.96 14.76
CA GLN A 178 32.97 -11.46 16.07
C GLN A 178 33.47 -12.90 16.28
N PRO A 179 34.13 -13.22 17.41
CA PRO A 179 34.34 -14.61 17.80
C PRO A 179 32.99 -15.30 17.98
N LYS A 180 32.95 -16.64 17.84
CA LYS A 180 31.72 -17.44 18.04
C LYS A 180 30.97 -16.94 19.27
N SER A 181 29.71 -16.55 19.08
CA SER A 181 28.94 -15.86 20.13
C SER A 181 28.97 -16.64 21.44
N THR A 182 29.38 -15.97 22.51
CA THR A 182 29.42 -16.50 23.89
C THR A 182 28.05 -16.41 24.57
N ILE A 183 27.03 -15.92 23.86
CA ILE A 183 25.66 -15.82 24.37
C ILE A 183 25.08 -17.22 24.53
N PHE A 184 24.58 -17.51 25.74
CA PHE A 184 23.93 -18.75 26.08
C PHE A 184 22.72 -19.03 25.16
N PHE A 185 22.57 -20.29 24.74
CA PHE A 185 21.54 -20.70 23.77
C PHE A 185 20.12 -20.28 24.18
N GLY A 186 19.76 -20.45 25.46
CA GLY A 186 18.46 -20.02 26.00
C GLY A 186 18.19 -18.52 25.85
N PHE A 187 19.22 -17.68 25.97
CA PHE A 187 19.07 -16.23 25.78
C PHE A 187 18.84 -15.87 24.30
N ARG A 188 19.40 -16.64 23.37
CA ARG A 188 19.17 -16.45 21.93
C ARG A 188 17.74 -16.78 21.53
N ILE A 189 17.19 -17.86 22.10
CA ILE A 189 15.77 -18.23 21.93
C ILE A 189 14.88 -17.11 22.48
N LEU A 190 15.16 -16.61 23.69
CA LEU A 190 14.37 -15.53 24.28
C LEU A 190 14.35 -14.27 23.40
N ILE A 191 15.50 -13.82 22.91
CA ILE A 191 15.57 -12.66 22.01
C ILE A 191 14.79 -12.92 20.71
N THR A 192 14.94 -14.11 20.13
CA THR A 192 14.24 -14.49 18.90
C THR A 192 12.74 -14.46 19.10
N LEU A 193 12.25 -15.04 20.19
CA LEU A 193 10.83 -15.07 20.54
C LEU A 193 10.29 -13.64 20.74
N LEU A 194 11.02 -12.79 21.47
CA LEU A 194 10.64 -11.40 21.66
C LEU A 194 10.53 -10.65 20.33
N LEU A 195 11.50 -10.83 19.42
CA LEU A 195 11.48 -10.17 18.11
C LEU A 195 10.32 -10.66 17.24
N LEU A 196 10.06 -11.97 17.22
CA LEU A 196 8.91 -12.50 16.51
C LEU A 196 7.61 -11.92 17.08
N VAL A 197 7.46 -11.83 18.41
CA VAL A 197 6.31 -11.20 19.05
C VAL A 197 6.17 -9.73 18.63
N PHE A 198 7.26 -8.95 18.57
CA PHE A 198 7.22 -7.58 18.08
C PHE A 198 6.78 -7.49 16.62
N ILE A 199 7.28 -8.37 15.75
CA ILE A 199 6.85 -8.44 14.34
C ILE A 199 5.36 -8.78 14.26
N PHE A 200 4.88 -9.75 15.03
CA PHE A 200 3.46 -10.13 15.06
C PHE A 200 2.56 -9.00 15.56
N ILE A 201 2.97 -8.27 16.61
CA ILE A 201 2.24 -7.10 17.10
C ILE A 201 2.20 -6.01 16.03
N GLY A 202 3.31 -5.77 15.35
CA GLY A 202 3.40 -4.83 14.23
C GLY A 202 2.45 -5.20 13.08
N VAL A 203 2.48 -6.47 12.65
CA VAL A 203 1.61 -7.02 11.60
C VAL A 203 0.12 -6.92 11.96
N ARG A 204 -0.24 -7.08 13.23
CA ARG A 204 -1.63 -6.90 13.66
C ARG A 204 -2.10 -5.46 13.50
N GLY A 205 -1.19 -4.48 13.60
CA GLY A 205 -1.46 -3.04 13.45
C GLY A 205 -2.36 -2.44 14.54
N ARG A 206 -2.87 -3.25 15.47
CA ARG A 206 -3.78 -2.84 16.55
C ARG A 206 -3.65 -3.76 17.76
N VAL A 207 -3.71 -3.18 18.96
CA VAL A 207 -3.69 -3.94 20.23
C VAL A 207 -5.09 -4.44 20.63
N GLN A 208 -6.15 -3.99 19.94
CA GLN A 208 -7.53 -4.32 20.29
C GLN A 208 -7.92 -5.76 19.95
N LYS A 209 -8.77 -6.35 20.81
CA LYS A 209 -9.04 -7.80 20.88
C LYS A 209 -9.66 -8.43 19.62
N LYS A 210 -10.49 -7.71 18.85
CA LYS A 210 -11.43 -8.35 17.91
C LYS A 210 -10.96 -8.53 16.46
N SER A 211 -9.99 -7.76 15.95
CA SER A 211 -9.52 -7.94 14.56
C SER A 211 -8.16 -7.27 14.29
N PRO A 212 -7.39 -7.77 13.29
CA PRO A 212 -6.28 -7.02 12.70
C PRO A 212 -6.75 -5.66 12.16
N ILE A 213 -5.81 -4.76 11.87
CA ILE A 213 -6.11 -3.45 11.27
C ILE A 213 -6.97 -3.60 10.00
N ARG A 214 -7.94 -2.71 9.83
CA ARG A 214 -8.86 -2.67 8.67
C ARG A 214 -8.81 -1.29 8.04
N ILE A 215 -9.19 -1.18 6.76
CA ILE A 215 -9.25 0.10 6.03
C ILE A 215 -10.08 1.13 6.83
N GLY A 216 -11.26 0.75 7.30
CA GLY A 216 -12.13 1.63 8.10
C GLY A 216 -11.51 2.14 9.41
N THR A 217 -10.42 1.55 9.91
CA THR A 217 -9.74 2.12 11.09
C THR A 217 -9.07 3.45 10.79
N ALA A 218 -8.67 3.70 9.54
CA ALA A 218 -8.05 4.95 9.12
C ALA A 218 -9.02 6.14 9.09
N TYR A 219 -10.33 5.89 9.19
CA TYR A 219 -11.36 6.91 9.16
C TYR A 219 -11.64 7.39 10.60
N PHE A 220 -11.04 8.52 10.98
CA PHE A 220 -11.08 9.05 12.35
C PHE A 220 -11.56 10.51 12.43
N CYS A 221 -11.68 11.22 11.30
CA CYS A 221 -12.19 12.59 11.23
C CYS A 221 -13.17 12.76 10.07
N GLU A 222 -13.79 13.94 9.97
CA GLU A 222 -14.74 14.27 8.89
C GLU A 222 -14.03 14.59 7.57
N ASP A 223 -12.76 14.99 7.62
CA ASP A 223 -11.95 15.25 6.42
C ASP A 223 -11.64 13.95 5.65
N PRO A 224 -12.14 13.78 4.41
CA PRO A 224 -11.94 12.55 3.64
C PRO A 224 -10.48 12.34 3.24
N PHE A 225 -9.74 13.40 2.93
CA PHE A 225 -8.36 13.30 2.49
C PHE A 225 -7.45 12.79 3.61
N LEU A 226 -7.57 13.31 4.82
CA LEU A 226 -6.80 12.86 5.98
C LEU A 226 -7.07 11.39 6.33
N ASN A 227 -8.31 10.94 6.19
CA ASN A 227 -8.67 9.53 6.39
C ASN A 227 -7.97 8.63 5.36
N GLN A 228 -7.94 9.05 4.09
CA GLN A 228 -7.27 8.33 3.01
C GLN A 228 -5.73 8.39 3.14
N LEU A 229 -5.17 9.52 3.55
CA LEU A 229 -3.74 9.72 3.79
C LEU A 229 -3.19 8.75 4.84
N GLY A 230 -4.04 8.37 5.80
CA GLY A 230 -3.75 7.37 6.83
C GLY A 230 -3.60 5.94 6.30
N LEU A 231 -3.99 5.66 5.05
CA LEU A 231 -3.88 4.32 4.46
C LEU A 231 -2.55 4.14 3.72
N ASN A 232 -1.98 2.94 3.80
CA ASN A 232 -0.90 2.51 2.92
C ASN A 232 -1.52 1.93 1.62
N PRO A 233 -1.01 2.29 0.42
CA PRO A 233 -1.63 1.87 -0.83
C PRO A 233 -1.38 0.40 -1.15
N VAL A 234 -0.25 -0.16 -0.71
CA VAL A 234 0.03 -1.60 -0.80
C VAL A 234 -0.96 -2.39 0.06
N PHE A 235 -1.30 -1.87 1.25
CA PHE A 235 -2.32 -2.48 2.09
C PHE A 235 -3.69 -2.46 1.43
N THR A 236 -4.08 -1.31 0.86
CA THR A 236 -5.37 -1.18 0.19
C THR A 236 -5.46 -2.06 -1.04
N PHE A 237 -4.40 -2.11 -1.84
CA PHE A 237 -4.28 -3.00 -2.99
C PHE A 237 -4.43 -4.47 -2.60
N MET A 238 -3.60 -4.95 -1.66
CA MET A 238 -3.68 -6.33 -1.18
C MET A 238 -5.06 -6.66 -0.61
N ARG A 239 -5.67 -5.74 0.15
CA ARG A 239 -6.99 -5.98 0.73
C ARG A 239 -8.06 -6.07 -0.35
N SER A 240 -8.06 -5.17 -1.31
CA SER A 240 -8.99 -5.20 -2.44
C SER A 240 -8.85 -6.48 -3.27
N TYR A 241 -7.63 -6.96 -3.47
CA TYR A 241 -7.37 -8.22 -4.15
C TYR A 241 -7.94 -9.42 -3.37
N LEU A 242 -7.70 -9.47 -2.05
CA LEU A 242 -8.26 -10.53 -1.20
C LEU A 242 -9.80 -10.48 -1.17
N ASP A 243 -10.38 -9.28 -1.13
CA ASP A 243 -11.83 -9.10 -1.14
C ASP A 243 -12.44 -9.53 -2.50
N SER A 244 -11.73 -9.35 -3.63
CA SER A 244 -12.17 -9.84 -4.95
C SER A 244 -12.14 -11.36 -5.11
N LEU A 245 -11.42 -12.07 -4.23
CA LEU A 245 -11.39 -13.53 -4.21
C LEU A 245 -12.48 -14.13 -3.29
N ASP A 246 -13.19 -13.28 -2.54
CA ASP A 246 -14.23 -13.71 -1.62
C ASP A 246 -15.51 -14.05 -2.42
N PRO A 247 -16.00 -15.29 -2.38
CA PRO A 247 -17.22 -15.69 -3.09
C PRO A 247 -18.44 -14.86 -2.68
N ASP A 248 -18.48 -14.35 -1.45
CA ASP A 248 -19.57 -13.51 -0.96
C ASP A 248 -19.62 -12.14 -1.66
N ASN A 249 -18.53 -11.74 -2.33
CA ASN A 249 -18.41 -10.50 -3.11
C ASN A 249 -18.59 -10.71 -4.62
N GLU A 250 -18.92 -11.93 -5.08
CA GLU A 250 -19.24 -12.16 -6.50
C GLU A 250 -20.50 -11.39 -6.91
N SER A 251 -20.51 -10.90 -8.15
CA SER A 251 -21.68 -10.22 -8.72
C SER A 251 -22.88 -11.18 -8.70
N ILE A 252 -23.90 -10.83 -7.92
CA ILE A 252 -25.10 -11.66 -7.82
C ILE A 252 -25.84 -11.59 -9.18
N SER A 253 -25.88 -12.72 -9.89
CA SER A 253 -26.68 -12.87 -11.11
C SER A 253 -28.15 -13.04 -10.76
N LEU A 254 -28.82 -11.95 -10.40
CA LEU A 254 -30.24 -11.94 -9.99
C LEU A 254 -31.21 -12.23 -11.15
N MET A 255 -30.80 -11.94 -12.39
CA MET A 255 -31.64 -12.04 -13.58
C MET A 255 -30.76 -12.21 -14.82
N ASP A 256 -31.28 -12.90 -15.84
CA ASP A 256 -30.64 -12.97 -17.14
C ASP A 256 -30.50 -11.56 -17.76
N ASN A 257 -29.37 -11.29 -18.42
CA ASN A 257 -29.13 -10.02 -19.10
C ASN A 257 -30.19 -9.69 -20.15
N GLU A 258 -30.70 -10.69 -20.88
CA GLU A 258 -31.75 -10.50 -21.88
C GLU A 258 -33.07 -10.08 -21.23
N ASP A 259 -33.44 -10.73 -20.12
CA ASP A 259 -34.62 -10.38 -19.34
C ASP A 259 -34.48 -9.00 -18.69
N ALA A 260 -33.29 -8.66 -18.20
CA ALA A 260 -33.01 -7.34 -17.66
C ALA A 260 -33.20 -6.25 -18.73
N VAL A 261 -32.62 -6.43 -19.93
CA VAL A 261 -32.80 -5.51 -21.05
C VAL A 261 -34.28 -5.40 -21.44
N LYS A 262 -35.00 -6.52 -21.53
CA LYS A 262 -36.43 -6.55 -21.85
C LYS A 262 -37.27 -5.80 -20.80
N ASN A 263 -36.99 -6.01 -19.53
CA ASN A 263 -37.67 -5.33 -18.43
C ASN A 263 -37.40 -3.83 -18.44
N VAL A 264 -36.15 -3.40 -18.61
CA VAL A 264 -35.79 -1.97 -18.73
C VAL A 264 -36.51 -1.33 -19.92
N ARG A 265 -36.52 -1.99 -21.09
CA ARG A 265 -37.26 -1.50 -22.26
C ARG A 265 -38.74 -1.35 -21.98
N LYS A 266 -39.35 -2.33 -21.30
CA LYS A 266 -40.76 -2.30 -20.92
C LYS A 266 -41.05 -1.17 -19.93
N TYR A 267 -40.26 -1.04 -18.86
CA TYR A 267 -40.47 -0.04 -17.80
C TYR A 267 -40.30 1.39 -18.29
N TYR A 268 -39.40 1.61 -19.24
CA TYR A 268 -39.16 2.93 -19.81
C TYR A 268 -39.81 3.16 -21.17
N HIS A 269 -40.73 2.28 -21.58
CA HIS A 269 -41.46 2.38 -22.85
C HIS A 269 -40.55 2.58 -24.08
N ILE A 270 -39.40 1.91 -24.09
CA ILE A 270 -38.42 1.99 -25.17
C ILE A 270 -38.90 1.09 -26.32
N THR A 271 -39.51 1.71 -27.32
CA THR A 271 -40.04 1.01 -28.50
C THR A 271 -39.06 0.99 -29.66
N ASN A 272 -38.13 1.95 -29.73
CA ASN A 272 -37.19 2.10 -30.84
C ASN A 272 -35.74 2.01 -30.38
N THR A 273 -34.95 1.17 -31.05
CA THR A 273 -33.51 0.96 -30.79
C THR A 273 -32.69 1.65 -31.87
N GLU A 274 -32.82 2.97 -31.99
CA GLU A 274 -32.07 3.76 -32.99
C GLU A 274 -30.58 3.89 -32.66
N TYR A 275 -30.18 3.52 -31.44
CA TYR A 275 -28.83 3.65 -30.93
C TYR A 275 -28.15 2.28 -30.74
N ALA A 276 -26.82 2.26 -30.73
CA ALA A 276 -26.04 1.04 -30.53
C ALA A 276 -26.29 0.36 -29.16
N SER A 277 -26.70 1.12 -28.14
CA SER A 277 -27.07 0.57 -26.83
C SER A 277 -28.53 0.10 -26.82
N PRO A 278 -28.83 -1.10 -26.30
CA PRO A 278 -30.17 -1.66 -26.31
C PRO A 278 -31.17 -0.92 -25.42
N ILE A 279 -30.72 -0.04 -24.52
CA ILE A 279 -31.54 0.71 -23.57
C ILE A 279 -31.49 2.23 -23.81
N ALA A 280 -30.77 2.67 -24.84
CA ALA A 280 -30.69 4.08 -25.17
C ALA A 280 -32.01 4.54 -25.81
N ARG A 281 -32.51 5.69 -25.33
CA ARG A 281 -33.74 6.33 -25.82
C ARG A 281 -33.55 7.83 -25.91
N LYS A 282 -34.23 8.47 -26.86
CA LYS A 282 -34.34 9.92 -26.92
C LYS A 282 -35.45 10.38 -25.97
N ILE A 283 -35.12 11.29 -25.06
CA ILE A 283 -36.11 11.94 -24.19
C ILE A 283 -36.31 13.35 -24.73
N ILE A 284 -37.55 13.68 -25.09
CA ILE A 284 -37.96 15.04 -25.47
C ILE A 284 -38.62 15.63 -24.23
N PRO A 285 -38.03 16.67 -23.60
CA PRO A 285 -38.61 17.28 -22.42
C PRO A 285 -39.87 18.08 -22.77
N ASP A 286 -40.82 18.14 -21.84
CA ASP A 286 -42.12 18.82 -22.01
C ASP A 286 -41.98 20.33 -22.21
N SER A 287 -40.89 20.92 -21.72
CA SER A 287 -40.54 22.32 -21.90
C SER A 287 -39.14 22.46 -22.50
N ILE A 288 -39.10 22.90 -23.76
CA ILE A 288 -37.85 23.28 -24.42
C ILE A 288 -37.76 24.80 -24.34
N SER A 289 -36.92 25.32 -23.43
CA SER A 289 -36.53 26.72 -23.48
C SER A 289 -35.92 27.02 -24.85
N ALA A 290 -36.38 28.07 -25.53
CA ALA A 290 -35.87 28.48 -26.85
C ALA A 290 -34.35 28.75 -26.82
N ASN A 291 -33.82 29.16 -25.67
CA ASN A 291 -32.39 29.28 -25.41
C ASN A 291 -31.90 28.05 -24.64
N LYS A 292 -30.87 27.37 -25.16
CA LYS A 292 -30.18 26.28 -24.47
C LYS A 292 -29.49 26.86 -23.22
N PRO A 293 -29.91 26.51 -21.99
CA PRO A 293 -29.24 26.99 -20.79
C PRO A 293 -27.89 26.31 -20.63
N ASN A 294 -26.96 26.99 -19.95
CA ASN A 294 -25.79 26.32 -19.39
C ASN A 294 -26.27 25.41 -18.25
N VAL A 295 -25.99 24.11 -18.32
CA VAL A 295 -26.33 23.16 -17.27
C VAL A 295 -25.15 23.09 -16.31
N ILE A 296 -25.36 23.50 -15.06
CA ILE A 296 -24.41 23.34 -13.97
C ILE A 296 -24.98 22.26 -13.05
N VAL A 297 -24.29 21.13 -12.95
CA VAL A 297 -24.57 20.09 -11.94
C VAL A 297 -23.64 20.39 -10.78
N VAL A 298 -24.22 20.82 -9.66
CA VAL A 298 -23.50 21.09 -8.40
C VAL A 298 -23.53 19.84 -7.53
#